data_AF-A0A1B8YNP1-F1
#
_entry.id   AF-A0A1B8YNP1-F1
#
_cell.length_a   1.000
_cell.length_b   1.000
_cell.length_c   1.000
_cell.angle_alpha   90.00
_cell.angle_beta   90.00
_cell.angle_gamma   90.00
#
_symmetry.space_group_name_H-M   'P 1'
#
loop_
_entity.id
_entity.type
_entity.pdbx_description
1 polymer ?
#
loop_
_entity_poly.entity_id
_entity_poly.type
_entity_poly.pdbx_seq_one_letter_code
_entity_poly.pdbx_strand_id
1 'polypeptide(L)' 'MNNNRLIKMQKMAERFHKSGTVSNITMREINTLVKQDKKVNHSSSDVITGKRIIK' A
#
# COMPACT_ATOMS: atom_id res chain seq x y z
N MET A 1 3.49 -10.68 6.34
CA MET A 1 2.47 -10.87 5.27
C MET A 1 2.44 -9.61 4.41
N ASN A 2 2.36 -9.76 3.08
CA ASN A 2 2.90 -8.81 2.11
C ASN A 2 2.09 -7.50 1.95
N ASN A 3 2.66 -6.36 2.38
CA ASN A 3 2.12 -4.98 2.32
C ASN A 3 1.70 -4.51 0.90
N ASN A 4 2.00 -5.31 -0.12
CA ASN A 4 1.63 -5.08 -1.50
C ASN A 4 0.09 -5.06 -1.73
N ARG A 5 -0.71 -5.75 -0.91
CA ARG A 5 -2.18 -5.74 -1.04
C ARG A 5 -2.77 -4.38 -0.69
N LEU A 6 -2.35 -3.78 0.42
CA LEU A 6 -2.87 -2.49 0.89
C LEU A 6 -2.54 -1.36 -0.10
N ILE A 7 -1.31 -1.35 -0.64
CA ILE A 7 -0.90 -0.39 -1.68
C ILE A 7 -1.72 -0.56 -2.97
N LYS A 8 -2.02 -1.80 -3.36
CA LYS A 8 -2.90 -2.05 -4.53
C LYS A 8 -4.32 -1.54 -4.29
N MET A 9 -4.86 -1.74 -3.09
CA MET A 9 -6.20 -1.24 -2.72
C MET A 9 -6.25 0.29 -2.69
N GLN A 10 -5.21 0.95 -2.17
CA GLN A 10 -5.09 2.42 -2.22
C GLN A 10 -5.15 2.93 -3.66
N LYS A 11 -4.38 2.34 -4.57
CA LYS A 11 -4.38 2.71 -6.00
C LYS A 11 -5.75 2.50 -6.67
N MET A 12 -6.50 1.48 -6.26
CA MET A 12 -7.88 1.30 -6.76
C MET A 12 -8.82 2.38 -6.21
N ALA A 13 -8.72 2.69 -4.92
CA ALA A 13 -9.51 3.76 -4.31
C ALA A 13 -9.23 5.13 -4.96
N GLU A 14 -7.98 5.43 -5.32
CA GLU A 14 -7.63 6.65 -6.06
C GLU A 14 -8.33 6.73 -7.42
N ARG A 15 -8.48 5.61 -8.13
CA ARG A 15 -9.20 5.57 -9.41
C ARG A 15 -10.69 5.85 -9.20
N PHE A 16 -11.29 5.25 -8.18
CA PHE A 16 -12.69 5.49 -7.84
C PHE A 16 -12.94 6.88 -7.27
N HIS A 17 -11.93 7.50 -6.66
CA HIS A 17 -12.00 8.88 -6.22
C HIS A 17 -12.08 9.84 -7.42
N LYS A 18 -11.27 9.59 -8.46
CA LYS A 18 -11.33 10.36 -9.72
C LYS A 18 -12.66 10.24 -10.45
N SER A 19 -13.35 9.10 -10.35
CA SER A 19 -14.70 8.93 -10.91
C SER A 19 -15.82 9.47 -10.01
N GLY A 20 -15.48 10.07 -8.85
CA GLY A 20 -16.46 10.58 -7.88
C GLY A 20 -17.14 9.51 -7.03
N THR A 21 -16.79 8.23 -7.21
CA THR A 21 -17.37 7.10 -6.46
C THR A 21 -16.85 7.04 -5.02
N VAL A 22 -15.61 7.47 -4.79
CA VAL A 22 -15.02 7.57 -3.44
C VAL A 22 -14.95 9.04 -3.03
N SER A 23 -15.49 9.35 -1.86
CA SER A 23 -15.49 10.70 -1.30
C SER A 23 -14.09 11.15 -0.85
N ASN A 24 -13.88 12.47 -0.76
CA ASN A 24 -12.63 13.04 -0.23
C ASN A 24 -12.31 12.56 1.19
N ILE A 25 -13.35 12.40 2.03
CA ILE A 25 -13.22 11.95 3.42
C ILE A 25 -12.71 10.51 3.44
N THR A 26 -13.36 9.62 2.69
CA THR A 26 -12.98 8.21 2.58
C THR A 26 -11.55 8.07 2.03
N MET A 27 -11.17 8.86 1.02
CA MET A 27 -9.80 8.81 0.47
C MET A 27 -8.75 9.25 1.51
N ARG A 28 -9.09 10.21 2.38
CA ARG A 28 -8.21 10.67 3.46
C ARG A 28 -7.98 9.59 4.52
N GLU A 29 -9.01 8.84 4.87
CA GLU A 29 -8.94 7.70 5.81
C GLU A 29 -8.05 6.59 5.24
N ILE A 30 -8.27 6.20 3.98
CA ILE A 30 -7.45 5.20 3.28
C ILE A 30 -5.97 5.60 3.29
N ASN A 31 -5.67 6.86 2.98
CA ASN A 31 -4.29 7.36 2.99
C ASN A 31 -3.66 7.33 4.40
N THR A 32 -4.45 7.54 5.44
CA THR A 32 -4.00 7.49 6.83
C THR A 32 -3.64 6.07 7.24
N LEU A 33 -4.50 5.11 6.90
CA LEU A 33 -4.27 3.68 7.15
C LEU A 33 -2.99 3.19 6.46
N VAL A 34 -2.78 3.57 5.19
CA VAL A 34 -1.55 3.20 4.47
C VAL A 34 -0.31 3.81 5.13
N LYS A 35 -0.37 5.05 5.61
CA LYS A 35 0.77 5.69 6.30
C LYS A 35 1.09 5.00 7.63
N GLN A 36 0.09 4.59 8.38
CA GLN A 36 0.26 3.87 9.64
C GLN A 36 0.92 2.50 9.41
N ASP A 37 0.43 1.74 8.41
CA ASP A 37 1.01 0.45 8.03
C ASP A 37 2.48 0.58 7.59
N LYS A 38 2.82 1.62 6.81
CA LYS A 38 4.21 1.91 6.44
C LYS A 38 5.10 2.20 7.65
N LYS A 39 4.58 2.87 8.68
CA LYS A 39 5.34 3.14 9.92
C LYS A 39 5.59 1.89 10.74
N VAL A 40 4.63 0.98 10.81
CA VAL A 40 4.76 -0.28 11.57
C VAL A 40 5.70 -1.26 10.88
N ASN A 41 5.63 -1.38 9.55
CA ASN A 41 6.40 -2.36 8.80
C ASN A 41 7.86 -1.94 8.47
N HIS A 42 8.24 -0.68 8.69
CA HIS A 42 9.64 -0.24 8.55
C HIS A 42 10.54 -0.70 9.70
N SER A 43 9.98 -1.32 10.76
CA SER A 43 10.77 -1.89 11.87
C SER A 43 11.34 -3.30 11.57
N SER A 44 11.08 -3.86 10.39
CA SER A 44 11.48 -5.23 10.05
C SER A 44 11.88 -5.33 8.57
N SER A 45 12.97 -4.69 8.17
CA SER A 45 13.57 -4.93 6.85
C SER A 45 14.62 -6.04 6.93
N ASP A 46 14.17 -7.30 6.96
CA ASP A 46 14.98 -8.41 6.45
C ASP A 46 15.12 -8.22 4.95
N VAL A 47 16.32 -7.81 4.54
CA VAL A 47 16.71 -7.60 3.15
C VAL A 47 16.81 -8.96 2.47
N ILE A 48 15.79 -9.37 1.72
CA ILE A 48 15.91 -10.51 0.81
C ILE A 48 16.63 -10.03 -0.45
N THR A 49 17.97 -10.13 -0.45
CA THR A 49 18.79 -10.01 -1.66
C THR A 49 18.46 -11.19 -2.58
N GLY A 50 17.63 -10.92 -3.59
CA GLY A 50 17.27 -11.91 -4.61
C GLY A 50 18.51 -12.33 -5.41
N LYS A 51 19.19 -13.40 -5.00
CA LYS A 51 20.23 -14.03 -5.81
C LYS A 51 19.53 -14.75 -6.98
N ARG A 52 19.76 -14.25 -8.19
CA ARG A 52 19.25 -14.84 -9.44
C ARG A 52 19.79 -16.26 -9.57
N ILE A 53 18.92 -17.27 -9.57
CA ILE A 53 19.31 -18.65 -9.90
C ILE A 53 19.53 -18.70 -11.41
N ILE A 54 20.77 -18.89 -11.84
CA ILE A 54 21.14 -19.17 -13.23
C ILE A 54 21.12 -20.70 -13.36
N LYS A 55 20.30 -21.22 -14.29
CA LYS A 55 20.18 -22.66 -14.59
C LYS A 55 21.25 -23.08 -15.58
#